data_AF-A0A0A9DTP7-F1
#
_entry.id   AF-A0A0A9DTP7-F1
#
_cell.length_a   1.000
_cell.length_b   1.000
_cell.length_c   1.000
_cell.angle_alpha   90.00
_cell.angle_beta   90.00
_cell.angle_gamma   90.00
#
_symmetry.space_group_name_H-M   'P 1'
#
loop_
_entity.id
_entity.type
_entity.pdbx_description
1 polymer ?
#
loop_
_entity_poly.entity_id
_entity_poly.type
_entity_poly.pdbx_seq_one_letter_code
_entity_poly.pdbx_strand_id
1 'polypeptide(L)' 'MTRNYVRKTIAQIRDENLGRSDKPDLITVKAVISHVKADAFCYPACTLEFNGKRCVKKVARNSDGTWYCELRSGLIKL' A
#
# COMPACT_ATOMS: atom_id res chain seq x y z
N MET A 1 18.38 -0.57 -16.36
CA MET A 1 19.41 -0.56 -15.29
C MET A 1 18.74 -0.96 -13.99
N THR A 2 19.05 -2.14 -13.44
CA THR A 2 18.46 -2.60 -12.17
C THR A 2 19.04 -1.76 -11.04
N ARG A 3 18.20 -0.97 -10.36
CA ARG A 3 18.62 -0.20 -9.18
C ARG A 3 18.84 -1.18 -8.03
N ASN A 4 20.09 -1.59 -7.81
CA ASN A 4 20.47 -2.46 -6.71
C ASN A 4 20.50 -1.66 -5.40
N TYR A 5 19.49 -1.85 -4.56
CA TYR A 5 19.46 -1.29 -3.22
C TYR A 5 20.41 -2.06 -2.30
N VAL A 6 21.03 -1.36 -1.33
CA VAL A 6 21.99 -1.97 -0.40
C VAL A 6 21.29 -3.06 0.41
N ARG A 7 21.95 -4.23 0.53
CA ARG A 7 21.43 -5.33 1.34
C ARG A 7 21.70 -5.08 2.82
N LYS A 8 20.67 -5.20 3.65
CA LYS A 8 20.74 -5.05 5.12
C LYS A 8 20.11 -6.24 5.85
N THR A 9 20.56 -6.51 7.06
CA THR A 9 19.89 -7.43 7.99
C THR A 9 18.83 -6.69 8.82
N ILE A 10 17.93 -7.43 9.46
CA ILE A 10 16.91 -6.83 10.34
C ILE A 10 17.55 -6.06 11.51
N ALA A 11 18.68 -6.56 12.05
CA ALA A 11 19.45 -5.87 13.09
C ALA A 11 20.00 -4.53 12.60
N GLN A 12 20.63 -4.49 11.42
CA GLN A 12 21.20 -3.27 10.85
C GLN A 12 20.17 -2.18 10.59
N ILE A 13 18.93 -2.53 10.20
CA ILE A 13 17.84 -1.56 10.02
C ILE A 13 17.58 -0.80 11.32
N ARG A 14 17.59 -1.52 12.45
CA ARG A 14 17.41 -0.94 13.78
C ARG A 14 18.64 -0.16 14.21
N ASP A 15 19.82 -0.75 14.14
CA ASP A 15 21.06 -0.19 14.69
C ASP A 15 21.48 1.10 13.95
N GLU A 16 21.22 1.18 12.65
CA GLU A 16 21.50 2.35 11.80
C GLU A 16 20.33 3.36 11.77
N ASN A 17 19.22 3.09 12.47
CA ASN A 17 18.02 3.95 12.51
C ASN A 17 17.43 4.29 11.12
N LEU A 18 17.38 3.32 10.20
CA LEU A 18 16.85 3.54 8.86
C LEU A 18 15.34 3.89 8.88
N GLY A 19 14.91 4.78 7.98
CA GLY A 19 13.52 5.23 7.84
C GLY A 19 13.09 6.29 8.85
N ARG A 20 14.01 6.84 9.65
CA ARG A 20 13.75 7.91 10.62
C ARG A 20 14.13 9.31 10.14
N SER A 21 14.67 9.43 8.94
CA SER A 21 14.95 10.72 8.30
C SER A 21 13.75 11.21 7.48
N ASP A 22 13.79 12.46 7.01
CA ASP A 22 12.76 13.00 6.11
C ASP A 22 12.70 12.28 4.76
N LYS A 23 13.79 11.60 4.36
CA LYS A 23 13.86 10.82 3.12
C LYS A 23 13.77 9.32 3.43
N PRO A 24 13.02 8.56 2.61
CA PRO A 24 12.93 7.12 2.79
C PRO A 24 14.25 6.43 2.44
N ASP A 25 14.67 5.49 3.28
CA ASP A 25 15.77 4.58 3.00
C ASP A 25 15.27 3.38 2.20
N LEU A 26 15.88 3.12 1.04
CA LEU A 26 15.53 1.98 0.18
C LEU A 26 16.60 0.89 0.30
N ILE A 27 16.20 -0.29 0.75
CA ILE A 27 17.07 -1.42 1.06
C ILE A 27 16.54 -2.73 0.49
N THR A 28 17.39 -3.76 0.45
CA THR A 28 16.98 -5.15 0.20
C THR A 28 17.25 -6.01 1.44
N VAL A 29 16.31 -6.89 1.78
CA VAL A 29 16.43 -7.81 2.92
C VAL A 29 16.18 -9.23 2.45
N LYS A 30 16.96 -10.19 2.97
CA LYS A 30 16.67 -11.63 2.83
C LYS A 30 16.14 -12.13 4.17
N ALA A 31 14.89 -12.58 4.21
CA ALA A 31 14.21 -13.03 5.42
C ALA A 31 13.20 -14.14 5.11
N VAL A 32 12.63 -14.73 6.16
CA VAL A 32 11.51 -15.69 6.09
C VAL A 32 10.28 -15.02 6.70
N ILE A 33 9.12 -15.25 6.10
CA ILE A 33 7.84 -14.75 6.64
C ILE A 33 7.50 -15.56 7.89
N SER A 34 7.51 -14.91 9.06
CA SER A 34 7.19 -15.57 10.34
C SER A 34 5.70 -15.53 10.66
N HIS A 35 4.99 -14.48 10.24
CA HIS A 35 3.56 -14.28 10.50
C HIS A 35 2.96 -13.35 9.44
N VAL A 36 1.69 -13.62 9.08
CA VAL A 36 0.89 -12.73 8.21
C VAL A 36 -0.34 -12.31 8.98
N LYS A 37 -0.48 -11.00 9.19
CA LYS A 37 -1.65 -10.40 9.81
C LYS A 37 -2.81 -10.41 8.80
N ALA A 38 -3.80 -11.27 9.04
CA ALA A 38 -4.92 -11.47 8.11
C ALA A 38 -6.12 -10.53 8.38
N ASP A 39 -6.09 -9.69 9.41
CA ASP A 39 -7.11 -8.65 9.56
C ASP A 39 -6.79 -7.45 8.66
N ALA A 40 -7.81 -6.93 7.97
CA ALA A 40 -7.71 -5.79 7.06
C ALA A 40 -6.62 -5.89 5.95
N PHE A 41 -6.20 -7.11 5.58
CA PHE A 41 -5.19 -7.33 4.53
C PHE A 41 -5.65 -6.88 3.13
N CYS A 42 -6.96 -6.76 2.93
CA CYS A 42 -7.56 -6.26 1.71
C CYS A 42 -8.55 -5.13 2.02
N TYR A 43 -8.77 -4.27 1.04
CA TYR A 43 -9.77 -3.22 1.11
C TYR A 43 -10.52 -3.13 -0.21
N PRO A 44 -11.81 -2.75 -0.19
CA PRO A 44 -12.56 -2.51 -1.41
C PRO A 44 -11.99 -1.27 -2.11
N ALA A 45 -11.57 -1.42 -3.36
CA ALA A 45 -11.01 -0.36 -4.19
C ALA A 45 -11.99 0.06 -5.28
N CYS A 46 -11.87 1.31 -5.74
CA CYS A 46 -12.65 1.80 -6.87
C CYS A 46 -12.35 0.99 -8.15
N THR A 47 -13.38 0.58 -8.86
CA THR A 47 -13.26 -0.22 -10.10
C THR A 47 -13.23 0.63 -11.37
N LEU A 48 -13.46 1.95 -11.26
CA LEU A 48 -13.55 2.85 -12.40
C LEU A 48 -12.18 3.14 -13.00
N GLU A 49 -12.15 3.25 -14.33
CA GLU A 49 -11.03 3.75 -15.10
C GLU A 49 -11.25 5.23 -15.45
N PHE A 50 -10.18 6.02 -15.39
CA PHE A 50 -10.21 7.43 -15.75
C PHE A 50 -8.92 7.78 -16.51
N ASN A 51 -9.05 8.38 -17.70
CA ASN A 51 -7.91 8.75 -18.55
C ASN A 51 -6.91 7.59 -18.78
N GLY A 52 -7.41 6.37 -19.01
CA GLY A 52 -6.60 5.18 -19.22
C GLY A 52 -5.93 4.62 -17.95
N LYS A 53 -6.31 5.10 -16.76
CA LYS A 53 -5.75 4.64 -15.47
C LYS A 53 -6.85 4.16 -14.53
N ARG A 54 -6.67 2.96 -13.99
CA ARG A 54 -7.55 2.40 -12.95
C ARG A 54 -7.37 3.17 -11.64
N CYS A 55 -8.48 3.54 -10.99
CA CYS A 55 -8.44 4.10 -9.64
C CYS A 55 -8.06 3.01 -8.61
N VAL A 56 -7.25 3.34 -7.61
CA VAL A 56 -6.84 2.40 -6.54
C VAL A 56 -7.23 2.88 -5.14
N LYS A 57 -8.02 3.96 -5.06
CA LYS A 57 -8.47 4.53 -3.79
C LYS A 57 -9.47 3.59 -3.12
N LYS A 58 -9.35 3.44 -1.80
CA LYS A 58 -10.31 2.73 -0.96
C LYS A 58 -11.68 3.43 -1.03
N VAL A 59 -12.73 2.65 -1.26
CA VAL A 59 -14.10 3.16 -1.29
C VAL A 59 -14.72 3.13 0.12
N ALA A 60 -15.61 4.08 0.37
CA ALA A 60 -16.45 4.13 1.57
C ALA A 60 -17.80 3.44 1.29
N ARG A 61 -18.38 2.80 2.30
CA ARG A 61 -19.70 2.19 2.19
C ARG A 61 -20.75 3.18 2.72
N ASN A 62 -21.77 3.44 1.91
CA ASN A 62 -22.91 4.26 2.30
C ASN A 62 -23.92 3.43 3.12
N SER A 63 -24.84 4.11 3.80
CA SER A 63 -25.90 3.49 4.61
C SER A 63 -26.88 2.65 3.78
N ASP A 64 -27.03 2.94 2.50
CA ASP A 64 -27.86 2.21 1.53
C ASP A 64 -27.16 0.97 0.93
N GLY A 65 -25.92 0.68 1.37
CA GLY A 65 -25.13 -0.44 0.89
C GLY A 65 -24.35 -0.18 -0.41
N THR A 66 -24.47 1.01 -1.00
CA THR A 66 -23.65 1.43 -2.15
C THR A 66 -22.23 1.79 -1.72
N TRP A 67 -21.31 1.80 -2.69
CA TRP A 67 -19.92 2.23 -2.45
C TRP A 67 -19.66 3.56 -3.12
N TYR A 68 -18.85 4.40 -2.47
CA TYR A 68 -18.54 5.74 -2.94
C TYR A 68 -17.03 6.00 -2.93
N CYS A 69 -16.52 6.59 -4.01
CA CYS A 69 -15.14 7.04 -4.10
C CYS A 69 -15.06 8.56 -3.96
N GLU A 70 -14.55 9.03 -2.83
CA GLU A 70 -14.39 10.46 -2.50
C GLU A 70 -13.53 11.24 -3.50
N LEU A 71 -12.55 10.59 -4.15
CA LEU A 71 -11.63 11.31 -5.05
C LEU A 71 -12.34 11.75 -6.34
N ARG A 72 -13.39 11.03 -6.74
CA ARG A 72 -13.99 11.15 -8.07
C ARG A 72 -15.52 11.27 -8.02
N SER A 73 -16.09 11.44 -6.83
CA SER A 73 -17.52 11.65 -6.56
C SER A 73 -18.47 10.70 -7.29
N GLY A 74 -18.06 9.45 -7.47
CA GLY A 74 -18.82 8.43 -8.18
C GLY A 74 -19.38 7.37 -7.25
N LEU A 75 -20.65 7.02 -7.43
CA LEU A 75 -21.22 5.77 -6.93
C LEU A 75 -20.59 4.62 -7.70
N ILE A 76 -20.18 3.59 -6.97
CA ILE A 76 -19.53 2.41 -7.49
C ILE A 76 -20.34 1.21 -7.02
N LYS A 77 -20.61 0.30 -7.94
CA LYS A 77 -21.11 -1.04 -7.62
C LYS A 77 -19.89 -1.95 -7.60
N LEU A 78 -19.56 -2.49 -6.42
CA LEU A 78 -18.58 -3.55 -6.30
C LEU A 78 -19.17 -4.86 -6.80
#